data_AF-A0A6G1R3H6-F1
#
_entry.id   AF-A0A6G1R3H6-F1
#
_cell.length_a   1.000
_cell.length_b   1.000
_cell.length_c   1.000
_cell.angle_alpha   90.00
_cell.angle_beta   90.00
_cell.angle_gamma   90.00
#
_symmetry.space_group_name_H-M   'P 1'
#
loop_
_entity.id
_entity.type
_entity.pdbx_description
1 polymer ?
#
loop_
_entity_poly.entity_id
_entity_poly.type
_entity_poly.pdbx_seq_one_letter_code
_entity_poly.pdbx_strand_id
1 'polypeptide(L)'
;PSWLYHSDAIRTYLSLMDQSKKDATLEACAGALQNLTASRGLMSNAVSQMMGLKEKGLPRIARLLQSNSSEVVRSGASLLSNMSRHPVLHKTMAHQVLPDVSRLLSFQSGNTNSYGEIMTSACYTLRNLIMSNPHLGKSYLTSNMLNNVVSLCRNGSCPKAAEAARLLLTDLWSNRELQSVLKQQGFDKNMMGSLAGTTFRTLSSRF
;
A
#
# COMPACT_ATOMS: atom_id res chain seq x y z
N PRO A 1 -8.49 -26.82 -12.59
CA PRO A 1 -8.70 -25.41 -12.17
C PRO A 1 -8.74 -25.16 -10.64
N SER A 2 -8.62 -26.17 -9.78
CA SER A 2 -8.80 -26.10 -8.31
C SER A 2 -7.53 -25.85 -7.48
N TRP A 3 -6.34 -25.79 -8.10
CA TRP A 3 -5.06 -25.76 -7.38
C TRP A 3 -4.58 -24.38 -6.92
N LEU A 4 -4.99 -23.30 -7.59
CA LEU A 4 -4.41 -21.96 -7.39
C LEU A 4 -4.77 -21.29 -6.05
N TYR A 5 -5.76 -21.81 -5.33
CA TYR A 5 -6.19 -21.31 -4.01
C TYR A 5 -6.02 -22.35 -2.90
N HIS A 6 -5.35 -23.48 -3.18
CA HIS A 6 -5.07 -24.47 -2.13
C HIS A 6 -4.08 -23.86 -1.13
N SER A 7 -4.34 -24.06 0.17
CA SER A 7 -3.52 -23.52 1.27
C SER A 7 -2.03 -23.84 1.10
N ASP A 8 -1.71 -24.96 0.46
CA ASP A 8 -0.34 -25.42 0.23
C ASP A 8 0.39 -24.63 -0.87
N ALA A 9 -0.31 -24.19 -1.92
CA ALA A 9 0.29 -23.33 -2.95
C ALA A 9 0.67 -21.96 -2.36
N ILE A 10 -0.24 -21.36 -1.57
CA ILE A 10 0.01 -20.11 -0.85
C ILE A 10 1.19 -20.27 0.12
N ARG A 11 1.22 -21.37 0.90
CA ARG A 11 2.34 -21.66 1.81
C ARG A 11 3.66 -21.84 1.06
N THR A 12 3.63 -22.48 -0.11
CA THR A 12 4.82 -22.67 -0.96
C THR A 12 5.35 -21.33 -1.44
N TYR A 13 4.49 -20.45 -1.98
CA TYR A 13 4.90 -19.11 -2.41
C TYR A 13 5.48 -18.29 -1.24
N LEU A 14 4.84 -18.30 -0.08
CA LEU A 14 5.34 -17.61 1.12
C LEU A 14 6.65 -18.20 1.66
N SER A 15 6.90 -19.50 1.45
CA SER A 15 8.16 -20.15 1.84
C SER A 15 9.28 -19.79 0.87
N LEU A 16 9.00 -19.78 -0.43
CA LEU A 16 9.95 -19.34 -1.45
C LEU A 16 10.35 -17.86 -1.29
N MET A 17 9.41 -16.99 -0.88
CA MET A 17 9.72 -15.60 -0.54
C MET A 17 10.70 -15.45 0.62
N ASP A 18 10.74 -16.41 1.54
CA ASP A 18 11.62 -16.37 2.71
C ASP A 18 13.01 -16.94 2.40
N GLN A 19 13.08 -17.93 1.51
CA GLN A 19 14.29 -18.70 1.25
C GLN A 19 15.06 -18.24 0.01
N SER A 20 14.37 -17.67 -0.99
CA SER A 20 15.00 -17.32 -2.25
C SER A 20 15.75 -16.00 -2.18
N LYS A 21 16.95 -15.98 -2.77
CA LYS A 21 17.73 -14.75 -3.02
C LYS A 21 17.61 -14.26 -4.47
N LYS A 22 16.82 -14.94 -5.30
CA LYS A 22 16.65 -14.62 -6.73
C LYS A 22 15.45 -13.70 -6.91
N ASP A 23 15.67 -12.49 -7.40
CA ASP A 23 14.61 -11.50 -7.65
C ASP A 23 13.48 -12.05 -8.50
N ALA A 24 13.80 -12.78 -9.58
CA ALA A 24 12.80 -13.39 -10.46
C ALA A 24 11.85 -14.36 -9.70
N THR A 25 12.36 -15.10 -8.72
CA THR A 25 11.53 -15.99 -7.90
C THR A 25 10.67 -15.20 -6.93
N LEU A 26 11.21 -14.15 -6.30
CA LEU A 26 10.48 -13.29 -5.38
C LEU A 26 9.34 -12.56 -6.11
N GLU A 27 9.64 -12.00 -7.28
CA GLU A 27 8.67 -11.35 -8.16
C GLU A 27 7.58 -12.34 -8.60
N ALA A 28 7.95 -13.52 -9.08
CA ALA A 28 6.97 -14.53 -9.53
C ALA A 28 6.03 -14.96 -8.39
N CYS A 29 6.57 -15.19 -7.18
CA CYS A 29 5.75 -15.54 -6.02
C CYS A 29 4.82 -14.39 -5.64
N ALA A 30 5.32 -13.15 -5.62
CA ALA A 30 4.54 -11.98 -5.26
C ALA A 30 3.46 -11.67 -6.30
N GLY A 31 3.79 -11.76 -7.59
CA GLY A 31 2.86 -11.60 -8.71
C GLY A 31 1.76 -12.65 -8.73
N ALA A 32 2.08 -13.92 -8.43
CA ALA A 32 1.07 -14.95 -8.29
C ALA A 32 0.06 -14.62 -7.19
N LEU A 33 0.54 -14.27 -5.99
CA LEU A 33 -0.33 -13.89 -4.86
C LEU A 33 -1.09 -12.57 -5.12
N GLN A 34 -0.48 -11.62 -5.82
CA GLN A 34 -1.12 -10.38 -6.27
C GLN A 34 -2.32 -10.69 -7.16
N ASN A 35 -2.18 -11.59 -8.13
CA ASN A 35 -3.25 -11.99 -9.04
C ASN A 35 -4.41 -12.67 -8.28
N LEU A 36 -4.11 -13.57 -7.35
CA LEU A 36 -5.14 -14.22 -6.51
C LEU A 36 -5.91 -13.22 -5.63
N THR A 37 -5.28 -12.09 -5.30
CA THR A 37 -5.90 -11.03 -4.51
C THR A 37 -6.43 -9.87 -5.34
N ALA A 38 -6.34 -9.88 -6.67
CA ALA A 38 -6.68 -8.71 -7.50
C ALA A 38 -8.16 -8.30 -7.39
N SER A 39 -9.07 -9.28 -7.34
CA SER A 39 -10.51 -9.02 -7.22
C SER A 39 -10.88 -8.36 -5.88
N ARG A 40 -12.04 -7.71 -5.82
CA ARG A 40 -12.61 -7.15 -4.58
C ARG A 40 -13.64 -8.08 -3.91
N GLY A 41 -13.70 -9.34 -4.34
CA GLY A 41 -14.71 -10.31 -3.91
C GLY A 41 -14.29 -11.19 -2.72
N LEU A 42 -15.19 -12.11 -2.36
CA LEU A 42 -15.03 -13.05 -1.24
C LEU A 42 -13.74 -13.89 -1.35
N MET A 43 -13.38 -14.30 -2.56
CA MET A 43 -12.17 -15.09 -2.81
C MET A 43 -10.89 -14.31 -2.47
N SER A 44 -10.78 -13.05 -2.89
CA SER A 44 -9.65 -12.20 -2.53
C SER A 44 -9.56 -11.98 -1.02
N ASN A 45 -10.69 -11.80 -0.35
CA ASN A 45 -10.74 -11.69 1.10
C ASN A 45 -10.23 -12.98 1.78
N ALA A 46 -10.72 -14.15 1.36
CA ALA A 46 -10.31 -15.43 1.92
C ALA A 46 -8.81 -15.70 1.74
N VAL A 47 -8.26 -15.44 0.55
CA VAL A 47 -6.82 -15.59 0.27
C VAL A 47 -5.99 -14.61 1.10
N SER A 48 -6.43 -13.35 1.19
CA SER A 48 -5.73 -12.34 1.97
C SER A 48 -5.71 -12.70 3.47
N GLN A 49 -6.82 -13.21 4.01
CA GLN A 49 -6.89 -13.74 5.38
C GLN A 49 -5.99 -14.96 5.59
N MET A 50 -5.98 -15.89 4.64
CA MET A 50 -5.11 -17.06 4.71
C MET A 50 -3.63 -16.66 4.78
N MET A 51 -3.19 -15.73 3.92
CA MET A 51 -1.82 -15.21 3.97
C MET A 51 -1.52 -14.45 5.26
N GLY A 52 -2.42 -13.53 5.64
CA GLY A 52 -2.14 -12.56 6.71
C GLY A 52 -2.32 -13.11 8.12
N LEU A 53 -3.29 -14.00 8.34
CA LEU A 53 -3.69 -14.46 9.66
C LEU A 53 -3.29 -15.92 9.90
N LYS A 54 -3.51 -16.81 8.92
CA LYS A 54 -3.24 -18.24 9.07
C LYS A 54 -1.76 -18.58 8.88
N GLU A 55 -1.19 -18.17 7.74
CA GLU A 55 0.20 -18.49 7.37
C GLU A 55 1.21 -17.44 7.89
N LYS A 56 0.76 -16.39 8.58
CA LYS A 56 1.59 -15.31 9.15
C LYS A 56 2.58 -14.71 8.14
N GLY A 57 2.14 -14.54 6.88
CA GLY A 57 2.99 -14.16 5.75
C GLY A 57 3.34 -12.67 5.66
N LEU A 58 2.67 -11.80 6.43
CA LEU A 58 2.84 -10.35 6.32
C LEU A 58 4.29 -9.86 6.44
N PRO A 59 5.13 -10.34 7.40
CA PRO A 59 6.51 -9.88 7.49
C PRO A 59 7.33 -10.28 6.26
N ARG A 60 7.02 -11.44 5.68
CA ARG A 60 7.70 -11.95 4.47
C ARG A 60 7.38 -11.08 3.27
N ILE A 61 6.10 -10.72 3.12
CA ILE A 61 5.62 -9.85 2.05
C ILE A 61 6.15 -8.42 2.23
N ALA A 62 6.14 -7.89 3.46
CA ALA A 62 6.62 -6.55 3.76
C ALA A 62 8.12 -6.37 3.48
N ARG A 63 8.95 -7.40 3.71
CA ARG A 63 10.37 -7.38 3.35
C ARG A 63 10.63 -7.19 1.85
N LEU A 64 9.69 -7.54 0.97
CA LEU A 64 9.85 -7.29 -0.47
C LEU A 64 9.97 -5.80 -0.80
N LEU A 65 9.42 -4.92 0.05
CA LEU A 65 9.53 -3.46 -0.10
C LEU A 65 10.96 -2.94 0.15
N GLN A 66 11.86 -3.80 0.64
CA GLN A 66 13.26 -3.48 0.91
C GLN A 66 14.20 -4.03 -0.19
N SER A 67 13.66 -4.64 -1.24
CA SER A 67 14.48 -5.18 -2.33
C SER A 67 15.15 -4.06 -3.14
N ASN A 68 16.33 -4.35 -3.70
CA ASN A 68 17.00 -3.50 -4.67
C ASN A 68 16.36 -3.60 -6.08
N SER A 69 15.49 -4.58 -6.31
CA SER A 69 14.76 -4.75 -7.57
C SER A 69 13.41 -4.02 -7.52
N SER A 70 13.22 -3.06 -8.43
CA SER A 70 11.96 -2.31 -8.55
C SER A 70 10.77 -3.23 -8.85
N GLU A 71 10.98 -4.34 -9.55
CA GLU A 71 9.91 -5.29 -9.92
C GLU A 71 9.45 -6.13 -8.72
N VAL A 72 10.39 -6.49 -7.85
CA VAL A 72 10.08 -7.13 -6.56
C VAL A 72 9.31 -6.18 -5.65
N VAL A 73 9.77 -4.91 -5.55
CA VAL A 73 9.09 -3.88 -4.76
C VAL A 73 7.70 -3.61 -5.32
N ARG A 74 7.53 -3.49 -6.64
CA ARG A 74 6.23 -3.30 -7.32
C ARG A 74 5.25 -4.42 -7.01
N SER A 75 5.70 -5.67 -7.13
CA SER A 75 4.86 -6.84 -6.85
C SER A 75 4.47 -6.92 -5.37
N GLY A 76 5.41 -6.67 -4.47
CA GLY A 76 5.15 -6.62 -3.02
C GLY A 76 4.19 -5.49 -2.62
N ALA A 77 4.40 -4.27 -3.12
CA ALA A 77 3.55 -3.13 -2.83
C ALA A 77 2.12 -3.35 -3.33
N SER A 78 1.98 -3.91 -4.54
CA SER A 78 0.67 -4.19 -5.13
C SER A 78 -0.08 -5.28 -4.37
N LEU A 79 0.61 -6.33 -3.93
CA LEU A 79 0.04 -7.38 -3.08
C LEU A 79 -0.46 -6.81 -1.75
N LEU A 80 0.35 -6.00 -1.06
CA LEU A 80 -0.04 -5.37 0.20
C LEU A 80 -1.22 -4.40 0.01
N SER A 81 -1.22 -3.64 -1.07
CA SER A 81 -2.34 -2.77 -1.44
C SER A 81 -3.63 -3.59 -1.62
N ASN A 82 -3.54 -4.72 -2.32
CA ASN A 82 -4.67 -5.62 -2.50
C ASN A 82 -5.22 -6.17 -1.17
N MET A 83 -4.34 -6.61 -0.28
CA MET A 83 -4.71 -7.14 1.04
C MET A 83 -5.30 -6.05 1.96
N SER A 84 -4.75 -4.84 1.91
CA SER A 84 -5.18 -3.71 2.77
C SER A 84 -6.62 -3.25 2.52
N ARG A 85 -7.25 -3.67 1.42
CA ARG A 85 -8.67 -3.38 1.14
C ARG A 85 -9.63 -4.12 2.09
N HIS A 86 -9.15 -5.15 2.80
CA HIS A 86 -9.98 -6.00 3.66
C HIS A 86 -9.86 -5.60 5.14
N PRO A 87 -10.91 -5.05 5.77
CA PRO A 87 -10.85 -4.52 7.14
C PRO A 87 -10.41 -5.54 8.20
N VAL A 88 -10.74 -6.82 8.00
CA VAL A 88 -10.34 -7.92 8.89
C VAL A 88 -8.82 -8.03 9.07
N LEU A 89 -8.03 -7.54 8.11
CA LEU A 89 -6.58 -7.58 8.16
C LEU A 89 -5.95 -6.34 8.81
N HIS A 90 -6.68 -5.23 8.93
CA HIS A 90 -6.14 -3.92 9.28
C HIS A 90 -5.36 -3.93 10.59
N LYS A 91 -5.90 -4.56 11.65
CA LYS A 91 -5.22 -4.66 12.94
C LYS A 91 -3.85 -5.32 12.83
N THR A 92 -3.77 -6.47 12.16
CA THR A 92 -2.52 -7.23 12.02
C THR A 92 -1.55 -6.54 11.06
N MET A 93 -2.05 -6.05 9.92
CA MET A 93 -1.25 -5.35 8.91
C MET A 93 -0.66 -4.05 9.45
N ALA A 94 -1.41 -3.27 10.23
CA ALA A 94 -0.92 -2.00 10.75
C ALA A 94 0.37 -2.17 11.57
N HIS A 95 0.48 -3.24 12.36
CA HIS A 95 1.69 -3.51 13.15
C HIS A 95 2.87 -4.03 12.32
N GLN A 96 2.61 -4.74 11.21
CA GLN A 96 3.64 -5.49 10.48
C GLN A 96 4.03 -4.88 9.12
N VAL A 97 3.23 -3.93 8.61
CA VAL A 97 3.37 -3.40 7.24
C VAL A 97 3.60 -1.89 7.22
N LEU A 98 3.01 -1.13 8.17
CA LEU A 98 3.19 0.33 8.23
C LEU A 98 4.66 0.79 8.28
N PRO A 99 5.57 0.14 9.04
CA PRO A 99 6.98 0.54 9.05
C PRO A 99 7.60 0.50 7.65
N ASP A 100 7.34 -0.57 6.89
CA ASP A 100 7.91 -0.76 5.57
C ASP A 100 7.30 0.16 4.51
N VAL A 101 5.98 0.36 4.56
CA VAL A 101 5.29 1.26 3.62
C VAL A 101 5.67 2.72 3.88
N SER A 102 5.75 3.14 5.14
CA SER A 102 6.21 4.50 5.49
C SER A 102 7.64 4.74 5.05
N ARG A 103 8.53 3.76 5.25
CA ARG A 103 9.91 3.81 4.76
C ARG A 103 9.96 3.92 3.25
N LEU A 104 9.17 3.12 2.52
CA LEU A 104 9.10 3.16 1.06
C LEU A 104 8.67 4.54 0.54
N LEU A 105 7.69 5.18 1.19
CA LEU A 105 7.26 6.55 0.85
C LEU A 105 8.26 7.63 1.31
N SER A 106 9.13 7.32 2.25
CA SER A 106 10.22 8.20 2.68
C SER A 106 11.38 8.24 1.68
N PHE A 107 11.53 7.23 0.84
CA PHE A 107 12.62 7.18 -0.13
C PHE A 107 12.08 7.45 -1.53
N GLN A 108 12.57 8.52 -2.14
CA GLN A 108 12.33 8.76 -3.56
C GLN A 108 13.17 7.76 -4.35
N SER A 109 12.57 6.63 -4.70
CA SER A 109 13.20 5.70 -5.64
C SER A 109 13.52 6.47 -6.92
N GLY A 110 14.72 6.25 -7.48
CA GLY A 110 15.08 6.78 -8.80
C GLY A 110 13.95 6.51 -9.80
N ASN A 111 13.85 7.38 -10.82
CA ASN A 111 12.76 7.39 -11.79
C ASN A 111 12.76 6.10 -12.63
N THR A 112 12.24 5.02 -12.05
CA THR A 112 12.06 3.71 -12.69
C THR A 112 10.69 3.67 -13.34
N ASN A 113 10.54 2.84 -14.37
CA ASN A 113 9.25 2.66 -15.06
C ASN A 113 8.12 2.25 -14.09
N SER A 114 8.46 1.58 -12.99
CA SER A 114 7.52 1.05 -11.98
C SER A 114 7.24 2.04 -10.83
N TYR A 115 7.89 3.20 -10.78
CA TYR A 115 7.78 4.17 -9.69
C TYR A 115 6.33 4.58 -9.41
N GLY A 116 5.58 4.96 -10.45
CA GLY A 116 4.19 5.40 -10.30
C GLY A 116 3.28 4.33 -9.70
N GLU A 117 3.46 3.06 -10.08
CA GLU A 117 2.66 1.94 -9.59
C GLU A 117 2.99 1.59 -8.14
N ILE A 118 4.29 1.61 -7.79
CA ILE A 118 4.78 1.39 -6.44
C ILE A 118 4.19 2.47 -5.50
N MET A 119 4.32 3.74 -5.88
CA MET A 119 3.84 4.86 -5.07
C MET A 119 2.32 4.86 -4.93
N THR A 120 1.59 4.54 -6.00
CA THR A 120 0.12 4.37 -5.95
C THR A 120 -0.27 3.32 -4.92
N SER A 121 0.35 2.14 -4.98
CA SER A 121 0.06 1.01 -4.07
C SER A 121 0.45 1.32 -2.63
N ALA A 122 1.59 1.96 -2.42
CA ALA A 122 2.06 2.39 -1.10
C ALA A 122 1.11 3.42 -0.47
N CYS A 123 0.67 4.43 -1.23
CA CYS A 123 -0.29 5.44 -0.74
C CYS A 123 -1.63 4.80 -0.33
N TYR A 124 -2.19 3.90 -1.16
CA TYR A 124 -3.44 3.20 -0.80
C TYR A 124 -3.27 2.31 0.43
N THR A 125 -2.16 1.58 0.54
CA THR A 125 -1.87 0.73 1.70
C THR A 125 -1.78 1.58 2.96
N LEU A 126 -0.98 2.65 2.93
CA LEU A 126 -0.82 3.57 4.06
C LEU A 126 -2.16 4.16 4.48
N ARG A 127 -2.95 4.66 3.52
CA ARG A 127 -4.27 5.24 3.75
C ARG A 127 -5.20 4.25 4.45
N ASN A 128 -5.34 3.03 3.93
CA ASN A 128 -6.26 2.03 4.50
C ASN A 128 -5.86 1.63 5.94
N LEU A 129 -4.56 1.51 6.22
CA LEU A 129 -4.06 1.07 7.52
C LEU A 129 -4.02 2.20 8.55
N ILE A 130 -3.63 3.42 8.17
CA ILE A 130 -3.64 4.56 9.09
C ILE A 130 -5.06 4.97 9.44
N MET A 131 -5.98 5.00 8.47
CA MET A 131 -7.35 5.42 8.75
C MET A 131 -8.15 4.42 9.60
N SER A 132 -7.74 3.15 9.63
CA SER A 132 -8.33 2.14 10.53
C SER A 132 -7.74 2.15 11.93
N ASN A 133 -6.53 2.69 12.12
CA ASN A 133 -5.93 2.91 13.44
C ASN A 133 -5.05 4.17 13.47
N PRO A 134 -5.67 5.38 13.56
CA PRO A 134 -4.95 6.64 13.54
C PRO A 134 -3.91 6.77 14.66
N HIS A 135 -4.24 6.25 15.83
CA HIS A 135 -3.37 6.29 17.00
C HIS A 135 -2.03 5.57 16.79
N LEU A 136 -2.07 4.38 16.18
CA LEU A 136 -0.86 3.65 15.78
C LEU A 136 -0.23 4.28 14.53
N GLY A 137 -1.05 4.69 13.57
CA GLY A 137 -0.60 5.21 12.27
C GLY A 137 0.25 6.47 12.38
N LYS A 138 -0.04 7.34 13.35
CA LYS A 138 0.64 8.62 13.50
C LYS A 138 2.15 8.52 13.73
N SER A 139 2.63 7.44 14.37
CA SER A 139 4.08 7.24 14.59
C SER A 139 4.85 6.99 13.29
N TYR A 140 4.15 6.65 12.21
CA TYR A 140 4.74 6.40 10.89
C TYR A 140 4.61 7.59 9.93
N LEU A 141 4.03 8.71 10.37
CA LEU A 141 3.95 9.94 9.60
C LEU A 141 5.21 10.78 9.83
N THR A 142 6.31 10.46 9.14
CA THR A 142 7.56 11.24 9.23
C THR A 142 7.51 12.45 8.30
N SER A 143 8.25 13.51 8.61
CA SER A 143 8.26 14.74 7.80
C SER A 143 8.78 14.49 6.39
N ASN A 144 9.81 13.64 6.26
CA ASN A 144 10.36 13.25 4.97
C ASN A 144 9.33 12.48 4.11
N MET A 145 8.62 11.52 4.72
CA MET A 145 7.54 10.80 4.04
C MET A 145 6.44 11.76 3.56
N LEU A 146 5.96 12.64 4.44
CA LEU A 146 4.91 13.60 4.10
C LEU A 146 5.35 14.57 2.99
N ASN A 147 6.59 15.07 3.04
CA ASN A 147 7.15 15.94 2.00
C ASN A 147 7.18 15.23 0.63
N ASN A 148 7.57 13.95 0.60
CA ASN A 148 7.57 13.17 -0.63
C ASN A 148 6.16 12.93 -1.16
N VAL A 149 5.18 12.64 -0.29
CA VAL A 149 3.78 12.47 -0.69
C VAL A 149 3.20 13.78 -1.23
N VAL A 150 3.52 14.93 -0.62
CA VAL A 150 3.14 16.25 -1.12
C VAL A 150 3.79 16.53 -2.48
N SER A 151 5.07 16.21 -2.64
CA SER A 151 5.78 16.33 -3.92
C SER A 151 5.13 15.45 -5.00
N LEU A 152 4.79 14.21 -4.66
CA LEU A 152 4.10 13.27 -5.54
C LEU A 152 2.72 13.79 -5.98
N CYS A 153 1.96 14.42 -5.08
CA CYS A 153 0.67 15.04 -5.37
C CYS A 153 0.77 16.19 -6.38
N ARG A 154 1.91 16.91 -6.39
CA ARG A 154 2.21 18.03 -7.29
C ARG A 154 2.85 17.59 -8.60
N ASN A 155 3.54 16.45 -8.60
CA ASN A 155 4.24 15.94 -9.76
C ASN A 155 3.26 15.29 -10.76
N GLY A 156 3.10 15.92 -11.92
CA GLY A 156 2.21 15.45 -13.00
C GLY A 156 2.70 14.21 -13.76
N SER A 157 3.94 13.75 -13.55
CA SER A 157 4.50 12.61 -14.30
C SER A 157 3.80 11.28 -14.02
N CYS A 158 3.11 11.13 -12.89
CA CYS A 158 2.41 9.90 -12.51
C CYS A 158 0.99 10.21 -12.00
N PRO A 159 -0.01 10.40 -12.88
CA PRO A 159 -1.35 10.87 -12.49
C PRO A 159 -2.04 9.98 -11.45
N LYS A 160 -1.92 8.65 -11.56
CA LYS A 160 -2.50 7.70 -10.60
C LYS A 160 -1.87 7.82 -9.21
N ALA A 161 -0.55 8.02 -9.16
CA ALA A 161 0.18 8.17 -7.91
C ALA A 161 -0.12 9.51 -7.25
N ALA A 162 -0.20 10.58 -8.04
CA ALA A 162 -0.61 11.90 -7.58
C ALA A 162 -2.02 11.88 -6.98
N GLU A 163 -2.96 11.15 -7.59
CA GLU A 163 -4.31 10.99 -7.05
C GLU A 163 -4.34 10.18 -5.75
N ALA A 164 -3.61 9.05 -5.68
CA ALA A 164 -3.52 8.26 -4.46
C ALA A 164 -2.90 9.06 -3.30
N ALA A 165 -1.89 9.89 -3.59
CA ALA A 165 -1.28 10.81 -2.64
C ALA A 165 -2.28 11.88 -2.16
N ARG A 166 -3.08 12.44 -3.07
CA ARG A 166 -4.12 13.42 -2.74
C ARG A 166 -5.18 12.83 -1.82
N LEU A 167 -5.68 11.64 -2.14
CA LEU A 167 -6.65 10.92 -1.29
C LEU A 167 -6.09 10.61 0.10
N LEU A 168 -4.82 10.19 0.18
CA LEU A 168 -4.15 10.00 1.47
C LEU A 168 -4.10 11.31 2.27
N LEU A 169 -3.58 12.39 1.68
CA LEU A 169 -3.44 13.69 2.37
C LEU A 169 -4.79 14.27 2.82
N THR A 170 -5.84 14.15 1.99
CA THR A 170 -7.20 14.55 2.33
C THR A 170 -7.70 13.83 3.58
N ASP A 171 -7.55 12.51 3.63
CA ASP A 171 -7.99 11.69 4.76
C ASP A 171 -7.20 12.00 6.03
N LEU A 172 -5.86 12.11 5.93
CA LEU A 172 -5.00 12.52 7.04
C LEU A 172 -5.44 13.87 7.62
N TRP A 173 -5.76 14.85 6.76
CA TRP A 173 -6.18 16.18 7.19
C TRP A 173 -7.59 16.19 7.80
N SER A 174 -8.47 15.27 7.39
CA SER A 174 -9.84 15.16 7.91
C SER A 174 -9.90 14.56 9.32
N ASN A 175 -8.92 13.73 9.70
CA ASN A 175 -8.83 13.13 11.03
C ASN A 175 -8.13 14.09 12.01
N ARG A 176 -8.78 14.44 13.12
CA ARG A 176 -8.24 15.43 14.08
C ARG A 176 -6.89 15.04 14.69
N GLU A 177 -6.68 13.76 15.02
CA GLU A 177 -5.44 13.28 15.61
C GLU A 177 -4.29 13.37 14.62
N LEU A 178 -4.51 12.91 13.38
CA LEU A 178 -3.51 12.95 12.31
C LEU A 178 -3.24 14.39 11.87
N GLN A 179 -4.29 15.20 11.72
CA GLN A 179 -4.16 16.63 11.41
C GLN A 179 -3.28 17.36 12.42
N SER A 180 -3.39 17.04 13.72
CA SER A 180 -2.52 17.62 14.75
C SER A 180 -1.05 17.31 14.48
N VAL A 181 -0.72 16.08 14.08
CA VAL A 181 0.63 15.67 13.70
C VAL A 181 1.12 16.40 12.45
N LEU A 182 0.27 16.55 11.43
CA LEU A 182 0.61 17.30 10.22
C LEU A 182 0.94 18.76 10.55
N LYS A 183 0.11 19.42 11.38
CA LYS A 183 0.34 20.80 11.84
C LYS A 183 1.63 20.94 12.65
N GLN A 184 1.91 19.99 13.56
CA GLN A 184 3.15 19.99 14.35
C GLN A 184 4.41 19.88 13.47
N GLN A 185 4.28 19.22 12.32
CA GLN A 185 5.36 19.10 11.34
C GLN A 185 5.39 20.24 10.31
N GLY A 186 4.56 21.28 10.49
CA GLY A 186 4.55 22.47 9.65
C GLY A 186 3.75 22.34 8.36
N PHE A 187 2.93 21.30 8.19
CA PHE A 187 2.06 21.17 7.02
C PHE A 187 0.75 21.95 7.22
N ASP A 188 0.37 22.69 6.19
CA ASP A 188 -0.94 23.33 6.10
C ASP A 188 -1.78 22.81 4.91
N LYS A 189 -3.06 23.19 4.89
CA LYS A 189 -4.00 22.77 3.85
C LYS A 189 -3.59 23.23 2.45
N ASN A 190 -2.98 24.41 2.33
CA ASN A 190 -2.58 25.01 1.06
C ASN A 190 -1.31 24.33 0.51
N MET A 191 -0.39 23.93 1.39
CA MET A 191 0.82 23.18 1.04
C MET A 191 0.48 21.82 0.41
N MET A 192 -0.61 21.20 0.81
CA MET A 192 -1.05 19.94 0.19
C MET A 192 -1.76 20.13 -1.16
N GLY A 193 -1.83 21.38 -1.66
CA GLY A 193 -2.51 21.75 -2.91
C GLY A 193 -4.03 21.72 -2.79
N SER A 194 -4.75 21.88 -3.91
CA SER A 194 -6.19 21.58 -3.92
C SER A 194 -6.38 20.09 -3.64
N LEU A 195 -6.63 19.78 -2.37
CA LEU A 195 -7.11 18.47 -1.90
C LEU A 195 -8.52 18.17 -2.42
N ALA A 196 -9.23 19.20 -2.89
CA ALA A 196 -10.40 19.06 -3.73
C ALA A 196 -9.95 18.70 -5.16
N GLY A 197 -9.72 17.40 -5.38
CA GLY A 197 -9.96 16.84 -6.71
C GLY A 197 -11.46 16.92 -6.99
N THR A 198 -11.82 17.31 -8.20
CA THR A 198 -13.21 17.46 -8.67
C THR A 198 -13.93 16.11 -8.73
N THR A 199 -14.24 15.49 -7.59
CA THR A 199 -15.19 14.36 -7.51
C THR A 199 -16.61 14.90 -7.44
N PHE A 200 -17.07 15.47 -8.55
CA PHE A 200 -18.50 15.57 -8.88
C PHE A 200 -18.69 15.28 -10.36
N ARG A 201 -18.75 13.99 -10.70
CA ARG A 201 -19.69 13.48 -11.70
C ARG A 201 -20.22 12.13 -11.22
N THR A 202 -21.38 12.23 -10.58
CA THR A 202 -22.47 11.26 -10.67
C THR A 202 -22.37 10.41 -11.94
N LEU A 203 -22.04 9.13 -11.76
CA LEU A 203 -22.52 8.06 -12.63
C LEU A 203 -23.54 7.26 -11.83
N SER A 204 -24.70 7.88 -11.66
CA SER A 204 -25.94 7.14 -11.46
C SER A 204 -26.66 7.15 -12.82
N SER A 205 -26.94 5.95 -13.33
CA SER A 205 -27.79 5.56 -14.46
C SER A 205 -27.06 4.77 -15.55
N ARG A 206 -27.71 3.67 -15.95
CA ARG A 206 -27.29 2.56 -16.82
C ARG A 206 -26.61 1.41 -16.06
N PHE A 207 -27.38 0.66 -15.27
CA PHE A 207 -28.18 -0.47 -15.73
C PHE A 207 -29.46 -0.55 -14.91
#